data_AF-A0AAI9T1B1-F1
#
_entry.id   AF-A0AAI9T1B1-F1
#
_cell.length_a   1.000
_cell.length_b   1.000
_cell.length_c   1.000
_cell.angle_alpha   90.00
_cell.angle_beta   90.00
_cell.angle_gamma   90.00
#
_symmetry.space_group_name_H-M   'P 1'
#
loop_
_entity.id
_entity.type
_entity.pdbx_description
1 polymer ?
#
loop_
_entity_poly.entity_id
_entity_poly.type
_entity_poly.pdbx_seq_one_letter_code
_entity_poly.pdbx_strand_id
1 'polypeptide(L)'
;MLLVTMNLHHFMSLLQDDMYLNESLLSEKEFVITSLPPLYLVSKISKGKYTSSEVTAAFIKKYLIIHNIVALSQQLERHMTEALAMARFLDCYYADTGNKVIGPLHGLPISETQLDTVKQLLDFEGDILGNVKLNLFQYDLESNVEGAVSPRSKHASIYPTISLQARC
;
A
#
# COMPACT_ATOMS: atom_id res chain seq x y z
N MET A 1 4.54 -22.31 3.07
CA MET A 1 3.36 -21.64 2.48
C MET A 1 3.92 -20.68 1.44
N LEU A 2 3.74 -20.94 0.14
CA LEU A 2 4.29 -20.08 -0.91
C LEU A 2 3.61 -18.72 -0.81
N LEU A 3 4.36 -17.70 -0.37
CA LEU A 3 3.90 -16.32 -0.34
C LEU A 3 3.61 -15.90 -1.78
N VAL A 4 2.34 -15.80 -2.13
CA VAL A 4 1.91 -15.19 -3.40
C VAL A 4 2.13 -13.69 -3.24
N THR A 5 3.36 -13.25 -3.48
CA THR A 5 3.66 -11.83 -3.61
C THR A 5 3.05 -11.35 -4.93
N MET A 6 2.24 -10.29 -4.90
CA MET A 6 1.71 -9.69 -6.10
C MET A 6 2.86 -9.28 -7.04
N ASN A 7 2.86 -9.80 -8.27
CA ASN A 7 3.68 -9.27 -9.34
C ASN A 7 2.92 -8.13 -10.02
N LEU A 8 3.33 -6.89 -9.74
CA LEU A 8 2.64 -5.69 -10.22
C LEU A 8 2.59 -5.61 -11.75
N HIS A 9 3.71 -5.87 -12.43
CA HIS A 9 3.77 -5.83 -13.89
C HIS A 9 2.88 -6.89 -14.55
N HIS A 10 2.85 -8.10 -13.97
CA HIS A 10 1.98 -9.16 -14.48
C HIS A 10 0.51 -8.78 -14.34
N PHE A 11 0.10 -8.24 -13.19
CA PHE A 11 -1.28 -7.79 -12.98
C PHE A 11 -1.67 -6.65 -13.94
N MET A 12 -0.75 -5.73 -14.22
CA MET A 12 -0.97 -4.66 -15.20
C MET A 12 -1.18 -5.19 -16.62
N SER A 13 -0.46 -6.24 -17.03
CA SER A 13 -0.70 -6.90 -18.32
C SER A 13 -2.12 -7.44 -18.41
N LEU A 14 -2.60 -8.10 -17.35
CA LEU A 14 -3.97 -8.63 -17.31
C LEU A 14 -5.02 -7.51 -17.37
N LEU A 15 -4.78 -6.39 -16.69
CA LEU A 15 -5.68 -5.21 -16.74
C LEU A 15 -5.80 -4.60 -18.13
N GLN A 16 -4.71 -4.58 -18.91
CA GLN A 16 -4.75 -4.06 -20.28
C GLN A 16 -5.55 -4.97 -21.21
N ASP A 17 -5.45 -6.29 -21.02
CA ASP A 17 -6.15 -7.27 -21.84
C ASP A 17 -7.66 -7.34 -21.53
N ASP A 18 -8.05 -7.13 -20.27
CA ASP A 18 -9.41 -7.38 -19.76
C ASP A 18 -10.24 -6.10 -19.54
N MET A 19 -10.03 -5.09 -20.41
CA MET A 19 -10.48 -3.69 -20.29
C MET A 19 -11.96 -3.45 -19.91
N TYR A 20 -12.83 -4.46 -20.04
CA TYR A 20 -14.28 -4.37 -19.78
C TYR A 20 -14.79 -5.24 -18.61
N LEU A 21 -13.97 -6.12 -18.03
CA LEU A 21 -14.34 -7.05 -16.94
C LEU A 21 -13.47 -6.84 -15.69
N ASN A 22 -12.99 -5.61 -15.45
CA ASN A 22 -11.97 -5.32 -14.46
C ASN A 22 -12.26 -5.86 -13.04
N GLU A 23 -13.53 -5.95 -12.60
CA GLU A 23 -13.88 -6.51 -11.28
C GLU A 23 -13.67 -8.03 -11.17
N SER A 24 -13.74 -8.79 -12.27
CA SER A 24 -13.47 -10.24 -12.25
C SER A 24 -11.99 -10.57 -12.09
N LEU A 25 -11.10 -9.58 -12.14
CA LEU A 25 -9.66 -9.75 -11.93
C LEU A 25 -9.29 -9.89 -10.45
N LEU A 26 -10.19 -9.54 -9.53
CA LEU A 26 -10.01 -9.85 -8.11
C LEU A 26 -10.44 -11.28 -7.84
N SER A 27 -9.59 -12.02 -7.13
CA SER A 27 -10.03 -13.28 -6.53
C SER A 27 -11.10 -13.02 -5.47
N GLU A 28 -11.92 -14.03 -5.17
CA GLU A 28 -12.95 -13.96 -4.12
C GLU A 28 -12.35 -13.48 -2.78
N LYS A 29 -11.16 -13.98 -2.43
CA LYS A 29 -10.45 -13.56 -1.21
C LYS A 29 -10.10 -12.08 -1.23
N GLU A 30 -9.61 -11.55 -2.35
CA GLU A 30 -9.26 -10.13 -2.48
C GLU A 30 -10.50 -9.23 -2.45
N PHE A 31 -11.59 -9.67 -3.10
CA PHE A 31 -12.87 -8.98 -3.02
C PHE A 31 -13.36 -8.88 -1.57
N VAL A 32 -13.30 -10.00 -0.82
CA VAL A 32 -13.68 -10.02 0.61
C VAL A 32 -12.76 -9.10 1.42
N ILE A 33 -11.45 -9.19 1.27
CA ILE A 33 -10.48 -8.34 1.97
C ILE A 33 -10.81 -6.86 1.77
N THR A 34 -11.01 -6.44 0.52
CA THR A 34 -11.26 -5.03 0.19
C THR A 34 -12.68 -4.54 0.50
N SER A 35 -13.55 -5.43 0.98
CA SER A 35 -14.92 -5.12 1.41
C SER A 35 -15.06 -5.09 2.93
N LEU A 36 -14.02 -5.49 3.68
CA LEU A 36 -14.05 -5.48 5.14
C LEU A 36 -13.78 -4.07 5.71
N PRO A 37 -14.43 -3.71 6.84
CA PRO A 37 -14.09 -2.47 7.52
C PRO A 37 -12.66 -2.51 8.09
N PRO A 38 -11.95 -1.36 8.19
CA PRO A 38 -10.55 -1.32 8.63
C PRO A 38 -10.27 -2.00 9.97
N LEU A 39 -11.17 -1.84 10.94
CA LEU A 39 -11.02 -2.43 12.27
C LEU A 39 -11.01 -3.97 12.23
N TYR A 40 -11.79 -4.57 11.32
CA TYR A 40 -11.77 -6.01 11.10
C TYR A 40 -10.49 -6.46 10.43
N LEU A 41 -9.96 -5.68 9.48
CA LEU A 41 -8.69 -5.98 8.83
C LEU A 41 -7.54 -5.99 9.85
N VAL A 42 -7.41 -4.97 10.69
CA VAL A 42 -6.42 -4.92 11.78
C VAL A 42 -6.55 -6.14 12.69
N SER A 43 -7.78 -6.51 13.06
CA SER A 43 -8.02 -7.71 13.90
C SER A 43 -7.60 -9.01 13.21
N LYS A 44 -7.82 -9.13 11.90
CA LYS A 44 -7.44 -10.32 11.12
C LYS A 44 -5.93 -10.40 10.92
N ILE A 45 -5.26 -9.27 10.65
CA ILE A 45 -3.81 -9.19 10.50
C ILE A 45 -3.10 -9.53 11.82
N SER A 46 -3.50 -8.88 12.92
CA SER A 46 -2.91 -9.13 14.25
C SER A 46 -3.04 -10.58 14.74
N LYS A 47 -4.05 -11.31 14.26
CA LYS A 47 -4.27 -12.74 14.55
C LYS A 47 -3.64 -13.68 13.51
N GLY A 48 -2.88 -13.16 12.55
CA GLY A 48 -2.24 -13.94 11.48
C GLY A 48 -3.24 -14.62 10.53
N LYS A 49 -4.49 -14.13 10.46
CA LYS A 49 -5.51 -14.66 9.54
C LYS A 49 -5.34 -14.13 8.12
N TYR A 50 -4.85 -12.90 8.00
CA TYR A 50 -4.38 -12.30 6.76
C TYR A 50 -2.97 -11.77 6.99
N THR A 51 -2.15 -11.73 5.94
CA THR A 51 -0.87 -11.02 6.00
C THR A 51 -1.04 -9.59 5.51
N SER A 52 -0.16 -8.69 5.95
CA SER A 52 -0.11 -7.31 5.49
C SER A 52 0.09 -7.24 3.99
N SER A 53 0.92 -8.14 3.43
CA SER A 53 1.17 -8.23 1.99
C SER A 53 -0.08 -8.62 1.20
N GLU A 54 -0.86 -9.59 1.70
CA GLU A 54 -2.13 -9.99 1.08
C GLU A 54 -3.13 -8.83 1.07
N VAL A 55 -3.27 -8.13 2.19
CA VAL A 55 -4.19 -7.00 2.32
C VAL A 55 -3.75 -5.85 1.41
N THR A 56 -2.48 -5.47 1.45
CA THR A 56 -1.93 -4.38 0.63
C THR A 56 -2.09 -4.66 -0.87
N ALA A 57 -1.79 -5.90 -1.30
CA ALA A 57 -1.95 -6.31 -2.70
C ALA A 57 -3.42 -6.19 -3.16
N ALA A 58 -4.37 -6.67 -2.35
CA ALA A 58 -5.79 -6.59 -2.67
C ALA A 58 -6.26 -5.14 -2.87
N PHE A 59 -5.81 -4.22 -2.01
CA PHE A 59 -6.13 -2.80 -2.11
C PHE A 59 -5.47 -2.13 -3.33
N ILE A 60 -4.22 -2.46 -3.66
CA ILE A 60 -3.56 -1.96 -4.88
C ILE A 60 -4.31 -2.41 -6.13
N LYS A 61 -4.65 -3.70 -6.23
CA LYS A 61 -5.39 -4.24 -7.37
C LYS A 61 -6.74 -3.57 -7.54
N LYS A 62 -7.51 -3.46 -6.45
CA LYS A 62 -8.81 -2.78 -6.46
C LYS A 62 -8.69 -1.32 -6.88
N TYR A 63 -7.66 -0.62 -6.41
CA TYR A 63 -7.42 0.77 -6.80
C TYR A 63 -7.19 0.89 -8.31
N LEU A 64 -6.31 0.05 -8.89
CA LEU A 64 -6.02 0.03 -10.32
C LEU A 64 -7.28 -0.24 -11.15
N ILE A 65 -8.11 -1.18 -10.72
CA ILE A 65 -9.40 -1.53 -11.33
C ILE A 65 -10.36 -0.33 -11.29
N ILE A 66 -10.62 0.23 -10.11
CA ILE A 66 -11.61 1.30 -9.93
C ILE A 66 -11.23 2.56 -10.72
N HIS A 67 -9.92 2.85 -10.83
CA HIS A 67 -9.42 4.04 -11.52
C HIS A 67 -9.07 3.79 -12.99
N ASN A 68 -9.33 2.58 -13.52
CA ASN A 68 -9.00 2.19 -14.90
C ASN A 68 -7.56 2.55 -15.29
N ILE A 69 -6.62 2.30 -14.39
CA ILE A 69 -5.22 2.64 -14.62
C ILE A 69 -4.62 1.60 -15.56
N VAL A 70 -4.57 1.95 -16.84
CA VAL A 70 -4.03 1.09 -17.92
C VAL A 70 -2.53 1.32 -18.16
N ALA A 71 -1.96 2.40 -17.64
CA ALA A 71 -0.54 2.71 -17.69
C ALA A 71 -0.05 3.26 -16.33
N LEU A 72 1.02 2.69 -15.79
CA LEU A 72 1.64 3.17 -14.55
C LEU A 72 2.64 4.28 -14.85
N SER A 73 2.54 5.40 -14.14
CA SER A 73 3.64 6.34 -14.04
C SER A 73 4.75 5.75 -13.15
N GLN A 74 6.01 6.15 -13.38
CA GLN A 74 7.13 5.69 -12.55
C GLN A 74 6.95 6.01 -11.06
N GLN A 75 6.27 7.11 -10.74
CA GLN A 75 5.97 7.49 -9.36
C GLN A 75 4.93 6.54 -8.74
N LEU A 76 3.91 6.13 -9.49
CA LEU A 76 2.88 5.19 -9.03
C LEU A 76 3.45 3.81 -8.77
N GLU A 77 4.27 3.34 -9.70
CA GLU A 77 4.99 2.08 -9.56
C GLU A 77 5.88 2.07 -8.31
N ARG A 78 6.60 3.18 -8.05
CA ARG A 78 7.43 3.33 -6.85
C ARG A 78 6.61 3.24 -5.57
N HIS A 79 5.51 4.00 -5.45
CA HIS A 79 4.68 3.98 -4.25
C HIS A 79 4.04 2.61 -3.99
N MET A 80 3.53 1.94 -5.02
CA MET A 80 3.01 0.58 -4.87
C MET A 80 4.09 -0.41 -4.40
N THR A 81 5.29 -0.30 -4.98
CA THR A 81 6.41 -1.18 -4.64
C THR A 81 6.89 -0.94 -3.21
N GLU A 82 6.98 0.32 -2.77
CA GLU A 82 7.31 0.70 -1.39
C GLU A 82 6.27 0.17 -0.40
N ALA A 83 4.98 0.31 -0.73
CA ALA A 83 3.90 -0.22 0.10
C ALA A 83 4.00 -1.74 0.26
N LEU A 84 4.22 -2.49 -0.83
CA LEU A 84 4.42 -3.94 -0.79
C LEU A 84 5.67 -4.34 0.00
N ALA A 85 6.76 -3.59 -0.14
CA ALA A 85 7.99 -3.83 0.61
C ALA A 85 7.78 -3.65 2.12
N MET A 86 7.08 -2.58 2.52
CA MET A 86 6.71 -2.35 3.92
C MET A 86 5.79 -3.47 4.43
N ALA A 87 4.78 -3.87 3.66
CA ALA A 87 3.88 -4.95 4.02
C ALA A 87 4.63 -6.28 4.25
N ARG A 88 5.60 -6.59 3.38
CA ARG A 88 6.48 -7.76 3.55
C ARG A 88 7.36 -7.66 4.79
N PHE A 89 7.91 -6.48 5.08
CA PHE A 89 8.68 -6.26 6.29
C PHE A 89 7.85 -6.53 7.55
N LEU A 90 6.61 -6.06 7.60
CA LEU A 90 5.69 -6.30 8.73
C LEU A 90 5.34 -7.78 8.88
N ASP A 91 5.15 -8.49 7.76
CA ASP A 91 4.91 -9.93 7.76
C ASP A 91 6.12 -10.72 8.28
N CYS A 92 7.35 -10.36 7.86
CA CYS A 92 8.57 -10.96 8.39
C CYS A 92 8.72 -10.67 9.88
N TYR A 93 8.55 -9.42 10.29
CA TYR A 93 8.60 -9.05 11.70
C TYR A 93 7.62 -9.87 12.54
N TYR A 94 6.37 -10.01 12.08
CA TYR A 94 5.36 -10.80 12.76
C TYR A 94 5.79 -12.26 12.90
N ALA A 95 6.33 -12.87 11.85
CA ALA A 95 6.82 -14.25 11.88
C ALA A 95 8.04 -14.42 12.81
N ASP A 96 9.06 -13.58 12.66
CA ASP A 96 10.34 -13.68 13.36
C ASP A 96 10.22 -13.42 14.86
N THR A 97 9.28 -12.56 15.25
CA THR A 97 9.07 -12.20 16.65
C THR A 97 8.05 -13.08 17.39
N GLY A 98 7.47 -14.07 16.70
CA GLY A 98 6.47 -14.96 17.28
C GLY A 98 5.11 -14.30 17.44
N ASN A 99 4.59 -13.71 16.36
CA ASN A 99 3.27 -13.07 16.25
C ASN A 99 3.15 -11.73 17.01
N LYS A 100 4.24 -10.97 17.15
CA LYS A 100 4.15 -9.61 17.70
C LYS A 100 3.77 -8.61 16.62
N VAL A 101 2.88 -7.71 16.97
CA VAL A 101 2.43 -6.62 16.09
C VAL A 101 3.19 -5.33 16.41
N ILE A 102 3.40 -4.52 15.38
CA ILE A 102 3.94 -3.16 15.50
C ILE A 102 2.77 -2.17 15.50
N GLY A 103 2.53 -1.50 16.62
CA GLY A 103 1.55 -0.43 16.73
C GLY A 103 0.07 -0.85 16.53
N PRO A 104 -0.87 0.08 16.75
CA PRO A 104 -2.31 -0.20 16.66
C PRO A 104 -2.83 -0.40 15.23
N LEU A 105 -2.09 0.04 14.20
CA LEU A 105 -2.48 -0.08 12.79
C LEU A 105 -1.64 -1.11 12.04
N HIS A 106 -1.07 -2.09 12.74
CA HIS A 106 -0.17 -3.09 12.17
C HIS A 106 -0.68 -3.67 10.84
N GLY A 107 0.09 -3.44 9.77
CA GLY A 107 -0.15 -4.02 8.44
C GLY A 107 -1.32 -3.43 7.66
N LEU A 108 -2.06 -2.47 8.23
CA LEU A 108 -3.22 -1.87 7.56
C LEU A 108 -2.75 -0.88 6.48
N PRO A 109 -3.17 -1.05 5.20
CA PRO A 109 -2.96 -0.02 4.18
C PRO A 109 -3.81 1.21 4.50
N ILE A 110 -3.16 2.37 4.62
CA ILE A 110 -3.80 3.65 4.93
C ILE A 110 -3.15 4.76 4.09
N SER A 111 -3.95 5.71 3.64
CA SER A 111 -3.43 6.93 2.98
C SER A 111 -2.92 7.94 3.99
N GLU A 112 -2.09 8.89 3.53
CA GLU A 112 -1.53 9.96 4.35
C GLU A 112 -2.61 10.87 4.96
N THR A 113 -3.63 11.23 4.19
CA THR A 113 -4.76 12.03 4.70
C THR A 113 -5.54 11.31 5.81
N GLN A 114 -5.76 10.01 5.65
CA GLN A 114 -6.38 9.18 6.69
C GLN A 114 -5.47 9.05 7.91
N LEU A 115 -4.16 8.89 7.71
CA LEU A 115 -3.19 8.80 8.79
C LEU A 115 -3.14 10.09 9.61
N ASP A 116 -3.13 11.25 8.95
CA ASP A 116 -3.16 12.56 9.61
C ASP A 116 -4.45 12.75 10.40
N THR A 117 -5.59 12.37 9.82
CA THR A 117 -6.88 12.40 10.51
C THR A 117 -6.85 11.53 11.78
N VAL A 118 -6.29 10.32 11.70
CA VAL A 118 -6.17 9.42 12.86
C VAL A 118 -5.26 10.01 13.93
N LYS A 119 -4.12 10.59 13.54
CA LYS A 119 -3.18 11.24 14.47
C LYS A 119 -3.83 12.42 15.20
N GLN A 120 -4.54 13.28 14.46
CA GLN A 120 -5.25 14.43 15.02
C GLN A 120 -6.38 14.01 15.98
N LEU A 121 -7.16 12.98 15.61
CA LEU A 121 -8.27 12.51 16.45
C LEU A 121 -7.80 11.86 17.75
N LEU A 122 -6.63 11.21 17.74
CA LEU A 122 -6.13 10.44 18.87
C LEU A 122 -5.09 11.19 19.71
N ASP A 123 -4.76 12.43 19.37
CA ASP A 123 -3.65 13.20 19.96
C ASP A 123 -2.36 12.35 20.05
N PHE A 124 -2.13 11.55 19.01
CA PHE A 124 -1.09 10.52 19.02
C PHE A 124 0.22 11.12 18.49
N GLU A 125 1.13 11.47 19.39
CA GLU A 125 2.48 11.97 19.07
C GLU A 125 3.50 10.86 18.78
N GLY A 126 3.10 9.58 18.85
CA GLY A 126 3.99 8.45 18.58
C GLY A 126 4.29 8.27 17.08
N ASP A 127 5.53 7.92 16.77
CA ASP A 127 5.96 7.68 15.37
C ASP A 127 5.56 6.31 14.83
N ILE A 128 5.19 5.35 15.69
CA ILE A 128 5.08 3.94 15.31
C ILE A 128 3.63 3.45 15.41
N LEU A 129 2.89 3.64 14.33
CA LEU A 129 1.54 3.07 14.16
C LEU A 129 1.56 1.68 13.47
N GLY A 130 2.65 1.37 12.76
CA GLY A 130 2.89 0.10 12.07
C GLY A 130 2.00 -0.16 10.86
N ASN A 131 1.40 0.89 10.29
CA ASN A 131 0.62 0.83 9.07
C ASN A 131 1.49 0.68 7.81
N VAL A 132 0.85 0.26 6.71
CA VAL A 132 1.42 0.35 5.37
C VAL A 132 0.94 1.66 4.73
N LYS A 133 1.86 2.52 4.31
CA LYS A 133 1.49 3.75 3.59
C LYS A 133 1.07 3.40 2.17
N LEU A 134 -0.15 3.77 1.79
CA LEU A 134 -0.71 3.51 0.46
C LEU A 134 -1.24 4.82 -0.14
N ASN A 135 -0.31 5.68 -0.53
CA ASN A 135 -0.58 7.01 -1.09
C ASN A 135 -0.80 6.91 -2.60
N LEU A 136 -2.02 6.51 -2.97
CA LEU A 136 -2.41 6.34 -4.38
C LEU A 136 -3.06 7.61 -4.97
N PHE A 137 -3.54 8.53 -4.14
CA PHE A 137 -4.35 9.68 -4.56
C PHE A 137 -3.60 11.01 -4.75
N GLN A 138 -2.31 11.07 -4.43
CA GLN A 138 -1.55 12.33 -4.53
C GLN A 138 -0.74 12.35 -5.83
N TYR A 139 -1.46 12.46 -6.95
CA TYR A 139 -0.86 12.95 -8.18
C TYR A 139 -1.24 14.42 -8.30
N ASP A 140 -0.28 15.30 -7.99
CA ASP A 140 -0.29 16.63 -8.58
C ASP A 140 -0.19 16.43 -10.10
N LEU A 141 -1.33 16.48 -10.78
CA LEU A 141 -1.41 16.51 -12.24
C LEU A 141 -0.81 17.80 -12.83
N GLU A 142 -0.29 18.70 -11.99
CA GLU A 142 0.34 19.95 -12.43
C GLU A 142 1.80 19.79 -12.89
N SER A 143 2.48 18.67 -12.64
CA SER A 143 3.90 18.57 -13.03
C SER A 143 4.15 18.27 -14.52
N ASN A 144 3.12 18.24 -15.36
CA ASN A 144 3.24 18.02 -16.81
C ASN A 144 2.62 19.11 -17.69
N VAL A 145 2.33 20.29 -17.15
CA VAL A 145 2.03 21.48 -17.98
C VAL A 145 3.16 22.49 -17.83
N GLU A 146 4.10 22.39 -18.77
CA GLU A 146 5.01 23.42 -19.28
C GLU A 146 5.83 24.30 -18.30
N GLY A 147 7.15 24.19 -18.42
CA GLY A 147 8.02 25.37 -18.44
C GLY A 147 8.41 26.02 -17.10
N ALA A 148 9.56 26.71 -17.17
CA ALA A 148 10.16 27.61 -16.18
C ALA A 148 10.07 27.26 -14.68
N VAL A 149 11.21 26.80 -14.16
CA VAL A 149 11.58 26.66 -12.75
C VAL A 149 11.25 27.93 -11.93
N SER A 150 10.54 27.77 -10.82
CA SER A 150 10.45 28.79 -9.75
C SER A 150 11.29 28.38 -8.53
N PRO A 151 12.16 29.27 -7.99
CA PRO A 151 13.14 28.91 -6.97
C PRO A 151 12.55 29.05 -5.56
N ARG A 152 11.62 28.17 -5.15
CA ARG A 152 11.24 28.04 -3.73
C ARG A 152 10.39 26.81 -3.44
N SER A 153 11.02 25.72 -3.00
CA SER A 153 10.72 25.15 -1.67
C SER A 153 11.84 24.16 -1.31
N LYS A 154 12.46 24.38 -0.15
CA LYS A 154 13.38 23.44 0.47
C LYS A 154 12.54 22.64 1.46
N HIS A 155 12.25 21.38 1.16
CA HIS A 155 12.04 20.38 2.21
C HIS A 155 12.65 19.06 1.75
N ALA A 156 13.75 18.71 2.41
CA ALA A 156 14.44 17.44 2.22
C ALA A 156 13.59 16.32 2.82
N SER A 157 13.28 15.31 2.01
CA SER A 157 12.64 14.07 2.49
C SER A 157 13.63 13.28 3.35
N ILE A 158 13.29 13.10 4.63
CA ILE A 158 14.02 12.28 5.60
C ILE A 158 13.40 10.88 5.57
N TYR A 159 13.64 10.10 4.52
CA TYR A 159 13.40 8.65 4.59
C TYR A 159 14.57 7.91 3.93
N PRO A 160 15.11 6.86 4.56
CA PRO A 160 16.20 6.11 3.99
C PRO A 160 15.73 5.35 2.75
N THR A 161 16.56 5.35 1.70
CA THR A 161 16.43 4.48 0.55
C THR A 161 16.60 3.03 1.00
N ILE A 162 15.51 2.32 1.27
CA ILE A 162 15.58 0.91 1.66
C ILE A 162 15.74 0.08 0.37
N SER A 163 16.90 -0.56 0.22
CA SER A 163 17.19 -1.44 -0.91
C SER A 163 16.23 -2.63 -0.93
N LEU A 164 15.71 -2.95 -2.12
CA LEU A 164 14.78 -4.04 -2.46
C LEU A 164 15.32 -5.48 -2.27
N GLN A 165 16.15 -5.71 -1.25
CA GLN A 165 16.69 -7.03 -0.92
C GLN A 165 16.46 -7.39 0.54
N ALA A 166 15.23 -7.29 1.03
CA ALA A 166 14.83 -8.05 2.21
C ALA A 166 14.48 -9.48 1.76
N ARG A 167 15.49 -10.37 1.79
CA ARG A 167 15.24 -11.81 1.81
C ARG A 167 14.65 -12.14 3.19
N CYS A 168 13.62 -12.99 3.20
CA CYS A 168 13.26 -13.72 4.41
C CYS A 168 14.44 -14.59 4.83
#